data_AF-A0A0M7B6Z4-F1
#
_entry.id   AF-A0A0M7B6Z4-F1
#
_cell.length_a   1.000
_cell.length_b   1.000
_cell.length_c   1.000
_cell.angle_alpha   90.00
_cell.angle_beta   90.00
_cell.angle_gamma   90.00
#
_symmetry.space_group_name_H-M   'P 1'
#
loop_
_entity.id
_entity.type
_entity.pdbx_description
1 polymer ?
#
loop_
_entity_poly.entity_id
_entity_poly.type
_entity_poly.pdbx_seq_one_letter_code
_entity_poly.pdbx_strand_id
1 'polypeptide(L)'
;MLIHLHKQATTTPKVRAAIQANTEPAPVLVERFGITEQTVYKWRKRDSVADRSHTPHRLQTTLTHHRRRPSRWPCERRCWCRWMICWRLCGSS
;
A
#
# COMPACT_ATOMS: atom_id res chain seq x y z
N MET A 1 -5.03 17.77 -6.44
CA MET A 1 -4.65 16.43 -5.91
C MET A 1 -3.20 16.49 -5.45
N LEU A 2 -2.91 16.20 -4.18
CA LEU A 2 -1.52 15.98 -3.75
C LEU A 2 -1.13 14.56 -4.16
N ILE A 3 -0.29 14.46 -5.20
CA ILE A 3 0.13 13.19 -5.76
C ILE A 3 1.49 12.86 -5.14
N HIS A 4 1.52 11.91 -4.21
CA HIS A 4 2.77 11.47 -3.62
C HIS A 4 3.37 10.36 -4.50
N LEU A 5 4.07 10.77 -5.55
CA LEU A 5 4.70 9.87 -6.51
C LEU A 5 6.19 9.71 -6.19
N HIS A 6 6.69 8.48 -6.18
CA HIS A 6 8.12 8.22 -6.11
C HIS A 6 8.82 8.71 -7.38
N LYS A 7 10.06 9.22 -7.27
CA LYS A 7 10.81 9.83 -8.38
C LYS A 7 11.01 8.91 -9.59
N GLN A 8 11.01 7.60 -9.38
CA GLN A 8 11.23 6.58 -10.41
C GLN A 8 9.94 5.86 -10.84
N ALA A 9 8.77 6.37 -10.46
CA ALA A 9 7.52 5.71 -10.82
C ALA A 9 7.22 5.90 -12.32
N THR A 10 7.32 4.82 -13.09
CA THR A 10 6.96 4.81 -14.53
C THR A 10 5.47 5.07 -14.75
N THR A 11 4.60 4.59 -13.85
CA THR A 11 3.13 4.72 -13.97
C THR A 11 2.60 5.95 -13.25
N THR A 12 2.76 7.11 -13.90
CA THR A 12 2.21 8.38 -13.41
C THR A 12 0.69 8.46 -13.62
N PRO A 13 -0.04 9.30 -12.87
CA PRO A 13 -1.48 9.54 -13.10
C PRO A 13 -1.80 9.99 -14.52
N LYS A 14 -0.90 10.73 -15.16
CA LYS A 14 -1.04 11.15 -16.56
C LYS A 14 -1.07 9.94 -17.51
N VAL A 15 -0.14 8.99 -17.34
CA VAL A 15 -0.09 7.76 -18.14
C VAL A 15 -1.33 6.89 -17.89
N ARG A 16 -1.78 6.78 -16.63
CA ARG A 16 -2.99 6.03 -16.27
C ARG A 16 -4.25 6.61 -16.93
N ALA A 17 -4.39 7.94 -16.92
CA ALA A 17 -5.49 8.63 -17.60
C ALA A 17 -5.42 8.44 -19.12
N ALA A 18 -4.23 8.50 -19.72
CA ALA A 18 -4.05 8.26 -21.15
C ALA A 18 -4.43 6.83 -21.54
N ILE A 19 -4.10 5.82 -20.72
CA ILE A 19 -4.51 4.42 -20.94
C ILE A 19 -6.03 4.27 -20.88
N GLN A 20 -6.72 5.00 -20.01
CA GLN A 20 -8.18 4.93 -19.90
C GLN A 20 -8.89 5.67 -21.04
N ALA A 21 -8.33 6.79 -21.51
CA ALA A 21 -8.89 7.57 -22.60
C ALA A 21 -8.71 6.88 -23.97
N ASN A 22 -7.64 6.10 -24.14
CA ASN A 22 -7.31 5.45 -25.41
C ASN A 22 -7.97 4.07 -25.54
N THR A 23 -8.58 3.81 -26.69
CA THR A 23 -9.16 2.49 -27.04
C THR A 23 -8.19 1.62 -27.87
N GLU A 24 -6.98 2.13 -28.11
CA GLU A 24 -5.93 1.41 -28.84
C GLU A 24 -5.57 0.06 -28.18
N PRO A 25 -5.07 -0.92 -28.97
CA PRO A 25 -4.66 -2.21 -28.44
C PRO A 25 -3.47 -2.08 -27.47
N ALA A 26 -3.42 -2.98 -26.49
CA ALA A 26 -2.39 -3.00 -25.45
C ALA A 26 -0.93 -2.94 -25.97
N PRO A 27 -0.51 -3.68 -27.03
CA PRO A 27 0.86 -3.62 -27.52
C PRO A 27 1.30 -2.22 -27.96
N VAL A 28 0.41 -1.43 -28.57
CA VAL A 28 0.72 -0.06 -29.03
C VAL A 28 0.95 0.86 -27.82
N LEU A 29 0.15 0.71 -26.77
CA LEU A 29 0.30 1.50 -25.54
C LEU A 29 1.57 1.10 -24.76
N VAL A 30 1.98 -0.16 -24.83
CA VAL A 30 3.23 -0.65 -24.24
C VAL A 30 4.45 0.01 -24.88
N GLU A 31 4.52 0.05 -26.20
CA GLU A 31 5.64 0.69 -26.91
C GLU A 31 5.70 2.19 -26.65
N ARG A 32 4.55 2.89 -26.64
CA ARG A 32 4.50 4.34 -26.43
C ARG A 32 4.92 4.76 -25.02
N PHE A 33 4.49 4.02 -24.00
CA PHE A 33 4.68 4.41 -22.60
C PHE A 33 5.79 3.62 -21.88
N GLY A 34 6.38 2.61 -22.51
CA GLY A 34 7.43 1.78 -21.92
C GLY A 34 6.94 1.00 -20.69
N ILE A 35 5.69 0.54 -20.71
CA ILE A 35 5.04 -0.19 -19.62
C ILE A 35 4.71 -1.63 -20.03
N THR A 36 4.37 -2.50 -19.09
CA THR A 36 3.98 -3.88 -19.42
C THR A 36 2.51 -3.97 -19.86
N GLU A 37 2.17 -4.93 -20.71
CA GLU A 37 0.78 -5.15 -21.16
C GLU A 37 -0.16 -5.41 -19.98
N GLN A 38 0.30 -6.16 -18.98
CA GLN A 38 -0.44 -6.40 -17.74
C GLN A 38 -0.85 -5.10 -17.05
N THR A 39 0.03 -4.10 -17.08
CA THR A 39 -0.23 -2.77 -16.52
C THR A 39 -1.35 -2.07 -17.30
N VAL A 40 -1.33 -2.15 -18.63
CA VAL A 40 -2.40 -1.59 -19.48
C VAL A 40 -3.75 -2.23 -19.15
N TYR A 41 -3.84 -3.56 -19.16
CA TYR A 41 -5.09 -4.26 -18.83
C TYR A 41 -5.59 -3.96 -17.43
N LYS A 42 -4.68 -3.88 -16.45
CA LYS A 42 -5.02 -3.54 -15.07
C LYS A 42 -5.62 -2.14 -14.96
N TRP A 43 -5.06 -1.15 -15.66
CA TRP A 43 -5.55 0.23 -15.59
C TRP A 43 -6.83 0.44 -16.41
N ARG A 44 -7.03 -0.27 -17.52
CA ARG A 44 -8.30 -0.27 -18.27
C ARG A 44 -9.48 -0.78 -17.45
N LYS A 45 -9.25 -1.77 -16.59
CA LYS A 45 -10.29 -2.35 -15.72
C LYS A 45 -10.59 -1.53 -14.45
N ARG A 46 -9.80 -0.49 -14.16
CA ARG A 46 -10.00 0.33 -12.95
C ARG A 46 -10.91 1.52 -13.26
N ASP A 47 -11.77 1.86 -12.32
CA ASP A 47 -12.66 3.03 -12.46
C ASP A 47 -11.96 4.36 -12.17
N SER A 48 -10.85 4.34 -11.42
CA SER A 48 -10.20 5.54 -10.91
C SER A 48 -8.73 5.63 -11.31
N VAL A 49 -8.31 6.81 -11.79
CA VAL A 49 -6.92 7.17 -12.14
C VAL A 49 -6.05 7.34 -10.89
N ALA A 50 -6.64 7.92 -9.84
CA ALA A 50 -5.97 8.12 -8.57
C ALA A 50 -5.96 6.85 -7.73
N ASP A 51 -4.90 6.70 -6.92
CA ASP A 51 -4.84 5.64 -5.93
C ASP A 51 -5.85 5.91 -4.82
N ARG A 52 -6.68 4.89 -4.52
CA ARG A 52 -7.62 4.96 -3.40
C ARG A 52 -6.84 4.93 -2.09
N SER A 53 -7.40 5.58 -1.07
CA SER A 53 -6.84 5.54 0.28
C SER A 53 -6.70 4.08 0.74
N HIS A 54 -5.50 3.69 1.16
CA HIS A 54 -5.24 2.38 1.76
C HIS A 54 -5.81 2.25 3.19
N THR A 55 -6.41 3.30 3.73
CA THR A 55 -7.08 3.26 5.02
C THR A 55 -8.36 2.44 4.92
N PRO A 56 -8.49 1.32 5.65
CA PRO A 56 -9.70 0.51 5.62
C PRO A 56 -10.89 1.32 6.15
N HIS A 57 -12.00 1.30 5.40
CA HIS A 57 -13.23 2.00 5.80
C HIS A 57 -13.87 1.41 7.06
N ARG A 58 -13.68 0.11 7.29
CA ARG A 58 -14.11 -0.60 8.50
C ARG A 58 -12.93 -1.35 9.09
N LEU A 59 -12.56 -1.00 10.31
CA LEU A 59 -11.55 -1.72 11.08
C LEU A 59 -12.18 -3.04 11.55
N GLN A 60 -11.57 -4.17 11.15
CA GLN A 60 -12.03 -5.53 11.50
C GLN A 60 -11.80 -5.88 12.97
N THR A 61 -11.04 -5.06 13.70
CA THR A 61 -10.82 -5.22 15.13
C THR A 61 -11.21 -3.93 15.82
N THR A 62 -11.98 -4.05 16.91
CA THR A 62 -12.22 -2.94 17.84
C THR A 62 -10.86 -2.53 18.37
N LEU A 63 -10.37 -1.36 17.96
CA LEU A 63 -9.19 -0.77 18.57
C LEU A 63 -9.57 -0.45 20.02
N THR A 64 -9.28 -1.35 20.96
CA THR A 64 -9.25 -1.01 22.38
C THR A 64 -8.35 0.21 22.53
N HIS A 65 -8.72 1.13 23.43
CA HIS A 65 -8.12 2.47 23.56
C HIS A 65 -6.57 2.48 23.55
N HIS A 66 -5.94 1.40 24.02
CA HIS A 66 -4.49 1.19 24.03
C HIS A 66 -3.85 1.01 22.62
N ARG A 67 -4.61 0.61 21.59
CA ARG A 67 -4.12 0.36 20.22
C ARG A 67 -4.45 1.52 19.26
N ARG A 68 -4.86 2.68 19.77
CA ARG A 68 -4.74 3.93 19.01
C ARG A 68 -3.28 4.39 19.16
N ARG A 69 -2.59 4.64 18.04
CA ARG A 69 -1.24 5.25 18.08
C ARG A 69 -1.32 6.52 18.94
N PRO A 70 -0.63 6.59 20.09
CA PRO A 70 -0.58 7.83 20.86
C PRO A 70 0.18 8.87 20.04
N SER A 71 -0.42 10.04 19.83
CA SER A 71 0.24 11.21 19.22
C SER A 71 1.22 11.92 20.16
N ARG A 72 1.47 11.36 21.35
CA ARG A 72 2.46 11.83 22.31
C ARG A 72 3.05 10.64 23.05
N TRP A 73 4.35 10.44 22.90
CA TRP A 73 5.14 9.61 23.80
C TRP A 73 5.60 10.50 24.96
N PRO A 74 5.19 10.25 26.21
CA PRO A 74 5.98 10.68 27.35
C PRO A 74 7.19 9.76 27.41
N CYS A 75 8.36 10.34 27.17
CA CYS A 75 9.63 9.72 27.48
C CYS A 75 9.75 9.66 29.01
N GLU A 76 9.22 8.60 29.64
CA GLU A 76 9.49 8.32 31.04
C GLU A 76 10.04 6.91 31.21
N ARG A 77 11.23 6.91 31.79
CA ARG A 77 12.16 5.79 31.98
C ARG A 77 11.60 4.81 33.02
N ARG A 78 11.81 3.51 32.76
CA ARG A 78 11.77 2.30 33.64
C ARG A 78 10.75 1.29 33.08
N CYS A 79 11.06 0.05 32.73
CA CYS A 79 12.23 -0.81 32.94
C CYS A 79 12.45 -1.67 31.69
N TRP A 80 13.68 -1.72 31.21
CA TRP A 80 14.17 -2.89 30.46
C TRP A 80 14.26 -4.10 31.41
N CYS A 81 14.16 -5.31 30.84
CA CYS A 81 14.50 -6.63 31.44
C CYS A 81 13.36 -7.55 31.94
N ARG A 82 12.42 -7.97 31.07
CA ARG A 82 11.78 -9.29 31.21
C ARG A 82 11.49 -9.95 29.84
N TRP A 83 12.56 -10.18 29.10
CA TRP A 83 12.61 -11.03 27.91
C TRP A 83 12.21 -12.48 28.27
N MET A 84 11.30 -13.08 27.51
CA MET A 84 11.64 -14.21 26.62
C MET A 84 11.96 -15.62 27.19
N ILE A 85 11.11 -16.20 28.05
CA ILE A 85 11.22 -17.64 28.44
C ILE A 85 9.84 -18.33 28.49
N CYS A 86 9.25 -18.68 27.34
CA CYS A 86 8.17 -19.68 27.31
C CYS A 86 7.96 -20.36 25.93
N TRP A 87 8.99 -20.42 25.07
CA TRP A 87 8.86 -21.00 23.72
C TRP A 87 9.78 -22.19 23.45
N ARG A 88 10.33 -22.83 24.48
CA ARG A 88 11.17 -24.03 24.31
C ARG A 88 11.11 -24.87 25.58
N LEU A 89 10.30 -25.95 25.55
CA LEU A 89 10.30 -27.15 26.41
C LEU A 89 8.91 -27.82 26.49
N CYS A 90 8.15 -27.82 25.38
CA CYS A 90 7.00 -28.72 25.22
C CYS A 90 7.17 -29.40 23.86
N GLY A 91 8.01 -30.43 23.83
CA GLY A 91 8.36 -31.18 22.62
C GLY A 91 9.36 -32.27 22.93
N SER A 92 8.86 -33.51 22.92
CA SER A 92 9.55 -34.80 22.84
C SER A 92 9.83 -35.57 24.14
N SER A 93 9.12 -36.70 24.21
CA SER A 93 9.26 -37.93 25.04
C SER A 93 8.73 -37.90 26.46
#